data_AF-A0A966SX56-F1
#
_entry.id   AF-A0A966SX56-F1
#
_cell.length_a   1.000
_cell.length_b   1.000
_cell.length_c   1.000
_cell.angle_alpha   90.00
_cell.angle_beta   90.00
_cell.angle_gamma   90.00
#
_symmetry.space_group_name_H-M   'P 1'
#
loop_
_entity.id
_entity.type
_entity.pdbx_description
1 polymer ?
#
loop_
_entity_poly.entity_id
_entity_poly.type
_entity_poly.pdbx_seq_one_letter_code
_entity_poly.pdbx_strand_id
1 'polypeptide(L)'
;MIAVSGLDRHSFLQGLITGDIHKISDGGAIYAAFLSAQGKYQHDFFVGQNGDYIWIDIDKNNLPDLLKRMNLYKLRANVQLSDISDQYRIHAIFPRGNTPPEFADGAFIYPDPRLADLGWRAIATSTTMIPQMGTVVDIASYDYFLATHGIPTQSSLEKDRTILLENGFDELHAIDWDKGCYLGQELTARTRYRGLVRKRLIPFAVTDNAAPIQTGGIVTFTAANGESHECGEIKSIIASPDTSKPNIAMVMARVE
;
A
#
# COMPACT_ATOMS: atom_id res chain seq x y z
N MET A 1 -7.62 11.24 4.28
CA MET A 1 -7.10 11.00 5.63
C MET A 1 -8.25 10.90 6.61
N ILE A 2 -8.18 9.94 7.54
CA ILE A 2 -9.14 9.74 8.64
C ILE A 2 -8.42 10.05 9.96
N ALA A 3 -9.07 10.77 10.87
CA ALA A 3 -8.64 10.88 12.27
C ALA A 3 -9.35 9.84 13.13
N VAL A 4 -8.59 9.15 13.97
CA VAL A 4 -9.02 8.20 14.99
C VAL A 4 -8.67 8.78 16.36
N SER A 5 -9.66 9.34 17.04
CA SER A 5 -9.53 9.96 18.36
C SER A 5 -10.30 9.17 19.42
N GLY A 6 -10.17 9.56 20.68
CA GLY A 6 -10.82 8.92 21.83
C GLY A 6 -9.85 8.10 22.69
N LEU A 7 -10.33 7.69 23.87
CA LEU A 7 -9.51 7.00 24.88
C LEU A 7 -9.07 5.60 24.42
N ASP A 8 -9.91 4.93 23.62
CA ASP A 8 -9.67 3.55 23.17
C ASP A 8 -9.01 3.49 21.78
N ARG A 9 -8.59 4.62 21.19
CA ARG A 9 -8.09 4.69 19.79
C ARG A 9 -6.96 3.70 19.50
N HIS A 10 -6.06 3.50 20.46
CA HIS A 10 -4.93 2.59 20.30
C HIS A 10 -5.39 1.14 20.33
N SER A 11 -6.06 0.69 21.39
CA SER A 11 -6.54 -0.70 21.51
C SER A 11 -7.49 -1.07 20.37
N PHE A 12 -8.35 -0.13 19.96
CA PHE A 12 -9.26 -0.30 18.83
C PHE A 12 -8.51 -0.54 17.52
N LEU A 13 -7.58 0.34 17.14
CA LEU A 13 -6.88 0.19 15.87
C LEU A 13 -5.92 -1.01 15.89
N GLN A 14 -5.25 -1.25 17.03
CA GLN A 14 -4.33 -2.37 17.21
C GLN A 14 -5.00 -3.72 16.96
N GLY A 15 -6.27 -3.88 17.33
CA GLY A 15 -7.04 -5.10 17.06
C GLY A 15 -7.59 -5.24 15.64
N LEU A 16 -7.48 -4.21 14.80
CA LEU A 16 -8.15 -4.17 13.48
C LEU A 16 -7.21 -4.17 12.29
N ILE A 17 -5.93 -3.86 12.48
CA ILE A 17 -4.95 -3.72 11.38
C ILE A 17 -3.81 -4.73 11.52
N THR A 18 -3.16 -5.04 10.41
CA THR A 18 -2.04 -5.99 10.36
C THR A 18 -0.74 -5.46 10.96
N GLY A 19 -0.52 -4.14 10.95
CA GLY A 19 0.67 -3.49 11.51
C GLY A 19 0.55 -3.17 13.01
N ASP A 20 1.66 -2.95 13.69
CA ASP A 20 1.69 -2.61 15.13
C ASP A 20 1.72 -1.10 15.36
N ILE A 21 0.63 -0.53 15.86
CA ILE A 21 0.56 0.92 16.12
C ILE A 21 1.54 1.38 17.21
N HIS A 22 2.03 0.47 18.06
CA HIS A 22 3.02 0.81 19.09
C HIS A 22 4.42 0.99 18.50
N LYS A 23 4.62 0.59 17.24
CA LYS A 23 5.84 0.84 16.46
C LYS A 23 5.79 2.14 15.65
N ILE A 24 4.71 2.92 15.78
CA ILE A 24 4.70 4.32 15.35
C ILE A 24 5.65 5.07 16.30
N SER A 25 6.92 5.17 15.93
CA SER A 25 7.89 5.98 16.66
C SER A 25 7.55 7.46 16.52
N ASP A 26 8.01 8.28 17.48
CA ASP A 26 7.92 9.73 17.38
C ASP A 26 8.59 10.20 16.07
N GLY A 27 7.76 10.64 15.10
CA GLY A 27 8.21 11.12 13.79
C GLY A 27 8.03 10.17 12.61
N GLY A 28 7.45 8.98 12.80
CA GLY A 28 7.27 7.98 11.73
C GLY A 28 5.81 7.66 11.39
N ALA A 29 5.66 6.70 10.48
CA ALA A 29 4.41 6.05 10.15
C ALA A 29 4.68 4.56 9.87
N ILE A 30 3.64 3.74 9.99
CA ILE A 30 3.67 2.34 9.56
C ILE A 30 2.78 2.16 8.33
N TYR A 31 3.10 1.18 7.50
CA TYR A 31 2.17 0.68 6.49
C TYR A 31 1.40 -0.49 7.08
N ALA A 32 0.10 -0.61 6.77
CA ALA A 32 -0.74 -1.67 7.29
C ALA A 32 -1.92 -1.96 6.36
N ALA A 33 -2.57 -3.08 6.60
CA ALA A 33 -3.80 -3.47 5.94
C ALA A 33 -4.95 -3.69 6.93
N PHE A 34 -6.17 -3.48 6.45
CA PHE A 34 -7.41 -3.88 7.10
C PHE A 34 -8.01 -5.08 6.37
N LEU A 35 -8.39 -6.11 7.13
CA LEU A 35 -8.88 -7.38 6.60
C LEU A 35 -10.34 -7.60 6.91
N SER A 36 -10.98 -8.52 6.20
CA SER A 36 -12.23 -9.12 6.64
C SER A 36 -11.99 -10.08 7.81
N ALA A 37 -13.06 -10.48 8.50
CA ALA A 37 -12.98 -11.49 9.55
C ALA A 37 -12.44 -12.84 9.04
N GLN A 38 -12.55 -13.11 7.74
CA GLN A 38 -11.99 -14.30 7.07
C GLN A 38 -10.53 -14.13 6.66
N GLY A 39 -9.89 -12.99 7.00
CA GLY A 39 -8.51 -12.68 6.67
C GLY A 39 -8.29 -12.25 5.22
N LYS A 40 -9.34 -11.82 4.52
CA LYS A 40 -9.21 -11.34 3.13
C LYS A 40 -8.90 -9.85 3.10
N TYR A 41 -8.00 -9.45 2.21
CA TYR A 41 -7.66 -8.05 1.97
C TYR A 41 -8.89 -7.17 1.72
N GLN A 42 -8.96 -6.01 2.36
CA GLN A 42 -9.97 -4.99 2.09
C GLN A 42 -9.33 -3.66 1.69
N HIS A 43 -8.36 -3.20 2.46
CA HIS A 43 -7.71 -1.89 2.28
C HIS A 43 -6.28 -1.94 2.79
N ASP A 44 -5.41 -1.14 2.18
CA ASP A 44 -4.09 -0.78 2.67
C ASP A 44 -4.00 0.72 2.92
N PHE A 45 -3.13 1.13 3.86
CA PHE A 45 -2.98 2.53 4.24
C PHE A 45 -1.72 2.75 5.09
N PHE A 46 -1.35 4.02 5.24
CA PHE A 46 -0.36 4.45 6.22
C PHE A 46 -1.05 4.89 7.50
N VAL A 47 -0.42 4.60 8.64
CA VAL A 47 -0.90 5.01 9.96
C VAL A 47 0.24 5.72 10.67
N GLY A 48 -0.06 6.86 11.28
CA GLY A 48 0.84 7.49 12.22
C GLY A 48 0.06 8.24 13.29
N GLN A 49 0.77 8.97 14.14
CA GLN A 49 0.18 9.66 15.27
C GLN A 49 0.53 11.15 15.22
N ASN A 50 -0.43 11.98 15.62
CA ASN A 50 -0.22 13.39 15.88
C ASN A 50 -0.87 13.74 17.21
N GLY A 51 -0.07 13.81 18.28
CA GLY A 51 -0.50 14.15 19.64
C GLY A 51 -1.79 13.43 20.06
N ASP A 52 -2.90 14.14 19.88
CA ASP A 52 -4.24 13.81 20.33
C ASP A 52 -4.97 12.73 19.51
N TYR A 53 -4.52 12.42 18.29
CA TYR A 53 -5.18 11.43 17.43
C TYR A 53 -4.21 10.59 16.61
N ILE A 54 -4.67 9.40 16.21
CA ILE A 54 -4.03 8.57 15.20
C ILE A 54 -4.62 8.96 13.84
N TRP A 55 -3.80 9.12 12.82
CA TRP A 55 -4.25 9.40 11.46
C TRP A 55 -4.08 8.18 10.57
N ILE A 56 -4.98 8.03 9.59
CA ILE A 56 -4.93 7.01 8.55
C ILE A 56 -4.92 7.71 7.18
N ASP A 57 -3.85 7.52 6.42
CA ASP A 57 -3.72 7.94 5.03
C ASP A 57 -4.06 6.77 4.10
N ILE A 58 -5.17 6.90 3.38
CA ILE A 58 -5.75 5.90 2.48
C ILE A 58 -6.15 6.56 1.16
N ASP A 59 -6.17 5.78 0.08
CA ASP A 59 -6.78 6.18 -1.19
C ASP A 59 -8.18 6.79 -0.97
N LYS A 60 -8.42 7.94 -1.61
CA LYS A 60 -9.63 8.75 -1.40
C LYS A 60 -10.90 7.99 -1.79
N ASN A 61 -10.85 7.12 -2.81
CA ASN A 61 -12.00 6.34 -3.26
C ASN A 61 -12.35 5.22 -2.28
N ASN A 62 -11.38 4.77 -1.48
CA ASN A 62 -11.56 3.71 -0.48
C ASN A 62 -11.98 4.24 0.91
N LEU A 63 -11.77 5.54 1.17
CA LEU A 63 -12.04 6.17 2.47
C LEU A 63 -13.48 5.92 2.98
N PRO A 64 -14.56 6.13 2.19
CA PRO A 64 -15.92 5.94 2.70
C PRO A 64 -16.21 4.49 3.12
N ASP A 65 -15.68 3.53 2.36
CA ASP A 65 -15.84 2.10 2.65
C ASP A 65 -15.05 1.68 3.89
N LEU A 66 -13.82 2.18 4.06
CA LEU A 66 -13.04 1.93 5.28
C LEU A 66 -13.74 2.50 6.52
N LEU A 67 -14.22 3.75 6.46
CA LEU A 67 -14.97 4.37 7.57
C LEU A 67 -16.21 3.55 7.95
N LYS A 68 -16.99 3.12 6.95
CA LYS A 68 -18.17 2.28 7.18
C LYS A 68 -17.78 0.98 7.90
N ARG A 69 -16.73 0.30 7.44
CA ARG A 69 -16.27 -0.98 8.01
C ARG A 69 -15.73 -0.81 9.42
N MET A 70 -14.87 0.17 9.68
CA MET A 70 -14.32 0.42 11.01
C MET A 70 -15.43 0.78 12.02
N ASN A 71 -16.47 1.53 11.60
CA ASN A 71 -17.61 1.83 12.47
C ASN A 71 -18.38 0.58 12.92
N LEU A 72 -18.41 -0.51 12.14
CA LEU A 72 -19.03 -1.78 12.56
C LEU A 72 -18.33 -2.39 13.77
N TYR A 73 -17.01 -2.18 13.90
CA TYR A 73 -16.20 -2.74 14.99
C TYR A 73 -16.10 -1.83 16.22
N LYS A 74 -16.60 -0.58 16.14
CA LYS A 74 -16.49 0.42 17.21
C LYS A 74 -17.27 0.08 18.49
N LEU A 75 -18.15 -0.93 18.48
CA LEU A 75 -19.12 -1.27 19.55
C LEU A 75 -18.65 -0.90 20.97
N ARG A 76 -19.22 0.20 21.51
CA ARG A 76 -18.96 0.79 22.84
C ARG A 76 -17.54 1.34 23.09
N ALA A 77 -16.59 1.15 22.19
CA ALA A 77 -15.28 1.77 22.29
C ALA A 77 -15.41 3.29 22.24
N ASN A 78 -14.70 3.97 23.14
CA ASN A 78 -14.54 5.41 23.15
C ASN A 78 -13.57 5.81 22.02
N VAL A 79 -14.10 5.78 20.79
CA VAL A 79 -13.40 6.12 19.56
C VAL A 79 -14.28 7.01 18.70
N GLN A 80 -13.70 8.03 18.07
CA GLN A 80 -14.34 8.78 16.99
C GLN A 80 -13.52 8.63 15.71
N LEU A 81 -14.22 8.35 14.61
CA LEU A 81 -13.65 8.23 13.27
C LEU A 81 -14.16 9.41 12.44
N SER A 82 -13.26 10.30 12.02
CA SER A 82 -13.60 11.53 11.31
C SER A 82 -12.87 11.61 9.97
N ASP A 83 -13.60 11.88 8.88
CA ASP A 83 -12.98 12.26 7.62
C ASP A 83 -12.41 13.68 7.74
N ILE A 84 -11.10 13.79 7.59
CA ILE A 84 -10.36 15.07 7.59
C ILE A 84 -9.58 15.24 6.28
N SER A 85 -9.97 14.54 5.22
CA SER A 85 -9.27 14.55 3.93
C SER A 85 -9.20 15.93 3.27
N ASP A 86 -10.18 16.81 3.51
CA ASP A 86 -10.18 18.16 2.95
C ASP A 86 -9.19 19.11 3.66
N GLN A 87 -8.80 18.78 4.90
CA GLN A 87 -7.90 19.61 5.72
C GLN A 87 -6.42 19.42 5.37
N TYR A 88 -6.08 18.31 4.70
CA TYR A 88 -4.71 17.92 4.44
C TYR A 88 -4.48 17.57 2.96
N ARG A 89 -3.21 17.59 2.57
CA ARG A 89 -2.70 17.09 1.30
C ARG A 89 -1.56 16.13 1.59
N ILE A 90 -1.60 15.01 0.89
CA ILE A 90 -0.60 13.95 1.02
C ILE A 90 0.31 14.07 -0.20
N HIS A 91 1.61 14.12 0.05
CA HIS A 91 2.64 14.19 -0.98
C HIS A 91 3.53 12.97 -0.89
N ALA A 92 3.81 12.36 -2.04
CA ALA A 92 4.92 11.43 -2.22
C ALA A 92 6.05 12.19 -2.95
N ILE A 93 7.28 12.09 -2.44
CA ILE A 93 8.45 12.76 -2.99
C ILE A 93 9.43 11.68 -3.41
N PHE A 94 9.52 11.46 -4.73
CA PHE A 94 10.21 10.34 -5.33
C PHE A 94 10.80 10.70 -6.71
N PRO A 95 11.87 10.01 -7.15
CA PRO A 95 12.85 9.37 -6.29
C PRO A 95 13.61 10.45 -5.48
N ARG A 96 14.00 10.15 -4.24
CA ARG A 96 14.79 11.07 -3.42
C ARG A 96 15.69 10.26 -2.49
N GLY A 97 16.93 10.73 -2.29
CA GLY A 97 17.86 10.12 -1.34
C GLY A 97 17.44 10.30 0.12
N ASN A 98 18.36 10.01 1.03
CA ASN A 98 18.10 9.93 2.47
C ASN A 98 17.90 11.28 3.19
N THR A 99 17.86 12.39 2.45
CA THR A 99 17.63 13.72 3.04
C THR A 99 16.15 14.08 2.95
N PRO A 100 15.47 14.40 4.07
CA PRO A 100 14.08 14.84 4.05
C PRO A 100 13.86 16.02 3.08
N PRO A 101 12.70 16.12 2.41
CA PRO A 101 12.31 17.35 1.73
C PRO A 101 12.07 18.47 2.75
N GLU A 102 12.32 19.71 2.33
CA GLU A 102 11.95 20.89 3.11
C GLU A 102 10.59 21.41 2.64
N PHE A 103 9.69 21.66 3.58
CA PHE A 103 8.38 22.29 3.33
C PHE A 103 8.36 23.64 4.04
N ALA A 104 7.80 24.67 3.37
CA ALA A 104 7.78 26.03 3.89
C ALA A 104 6.95 26.17 5.19
N ASP A 105 5.89 25.35 5.31
CA ASP A 105 5.01 25.31 6.48
C ASP A 105 4.97 23.88 7.04
N GLY A 106 5.43 23.69 8.28
CA GLY A 106 5.08 22.66 9.28
C GLY A 106 4.67 21.23 8.86
N ALA A 107 4.98 20.77 7.64
CA ALA A 107 4.50 19.49 7.13
C ALA A 107 5.10 18.34 7.94
N PHE A 108 4.29 17.34 8.24
CA PHE A 108 4.78 16.13 8.86
C PHE A 108 5.44 15.25 7.79
N ILE A 109 6.75 15.14 7.85
CA ILE A 109 7.59 14.48 6.82
C ILE A 109 8.21 13.24 7.43
N TYR A 110 8.10 12.11 6.73
CA TYR A 110 8.63 10.82 7.17
C TYR A 110 9.07 9.98 5.96
N PRO A 111 10.05 9.08 6.11
CA PRO A 111 10.44 8.16 5.04
C PRO A 111 9.27 7.22 4.71
N ASP A 112 9.10 6.82 3.45
CA ASP A 112 8.08 5.84 3.10
C ASP A 112 8.39 4.49 3.80
N PRO A 113 7.51 3.99 4.69
CA PRO A 113 7.83 2.84 5.54
C PRO A 113 7.85 1.51 4.81
N ARG A 114 7.47 1.48 3.53
CA ARG A 114 7.44 0.25 2.72
C ARG A 114 8.83 -0.14 2.24
N LEU A 115 9.56 0.81 1.64
CA LEU A 115 10.91 0.64 1.11
C LEU A 115 11.63 1.99 1.08
N ALA A 116 12.92 2.01 1.43
CA ALA A 116 13.74 3.23 1.43
C ALA A 116 13.79 3.92 0.05
N ASP A 117 13.83 3.13 -1.03
CA ASP A 117 13.92 3.65 -2.40
C ASP A 117 12.65 4.38 -2.87
N LEU A 118 11.53 4.24 -2.14
CA LEU A 118 10.30 4.97 -2.44
C LEU A 118 10.34 6.44 -2.00
N GLY A 119 11.40 6.85 -1.31
CA GLY A 119 11.65 8.22 -0.91
C GLY A 119 10.85 8.62 0.32
N TRP A 120 10.16 9.76 0.23
CA TRP A 120 9.56 10.45 1.38
C TRP A 120 8.07 10.67 1.20
N ARG A 121 7.36 10.70 2.32
CA ARG A 121 5.99 11.15 2.40
C ARG A 121 5.89 12.42 3.22
N ALA A 122 4.95 13.27 2.86
CA ALA A 122 4.64 14.47 3.62
C ALA A 122 3.12 14.68 3.75
N ILE A 123 2.69 15.02 4.95
CA ILE A 123 1.33 15.45 5.26
C ILE A 123 1.37 16.95 5.49
N ALA A 124 0.87 17.70 4.53
CA ALA A 124 0.81 19.15 4.56
C ALA A 124 -0.64 19.60 4.79
N THR A 125 -0.86 20.78 5.37
CA THR A 125 -2.22 21.34 5.44
C THR A 125 -2.69 21.70 4.03
N SER A 126 -3.99 21.77 3.80
CA SER A 126 -4.54 22.10 2.48
C SER A 126 -4.16 23.49 1.96
N THR A 127 -3.67 24.37 2.84
CA THR A 127 -3.17 25.71 2.51
C THR A 127 -1.65 25.79 2.38
N THR A 128 -0.93 24.72 2.71
CA THR A 128 0.54 24.70 2.65
C THR A 128 1.02 24.81 1.21
N MET A 129 2.00 25.68 0.96
CA MET A 129 2.65 25.77 -0.34
C MET A 129 3.49 24.51 -0.61
N ILE A 130 3.30 23.90 -1.78
CA ILE A 130 4.08 22.74 -2.23
C ILE A 130 5.55 23.17 -2.39
N PRO A 131 6.54 22.33 -2.00
CA PRO A 131 7.95 22.65 -2.15
C PRO A 131 8.29 23.11 -3.56
N GLN A 132 9.09 24.17 -3.68
CA GLN A 132 9.59 24.66 -4.97
C GLN A 132 10.66 23.73 -5.60
N MET A 133 11.04 22.67 -4.90
CA MET A 133 12.05 21.71 -5.36
C MET A 133 11.41 20.48 -5.99
N GLY A 134 11.74 20.24 -7.26
CA GLY A 134 11.31 19.07 -8.03
C GLY A 134 10.30 19.42 -9.13
N THR A 135 9.78 18.38 -9.76
CA THR A 135 8.73 18.49 -10.78
C THR A 135 7.47 17.85 -10.23
N VAL A 136 6.36 18.60 -10.23
CA VAL A 136 5.05 18.03 -9.92
C VAL A 136 4.65 17.13 -11.08
N VAL A 137 4.41 15.86 -10.77
CA VAL A 137 3.95 14.86 -11.73
C VAL A 137 2.53 14.41 -11.39
N ASP A 138 1.87 13.77 -12.33
CA ASP A 138 0.55 13.19 -12.12
C ASP A 138 0.60 11.87 -11.34
N ILE A 139 -0.58 11.38 -10.97
CA ILE A 139 -0.71 10.11 -10.23
C ILE A 139 -0.23 8.91 -11.06
N ALA A 140 -0.40 8.94 -12.39
CA ALA A 140 0.06 7.87 -13.27
C ALA A 140 1.58 7.71 -13.22
N SER A 141 2.33 8.80 -13.09
CA SER A 141 3.77 8.78 -12.88
C SER A 141 4.18 8.14 -11.56
N TYR A 142 3.38 8.36 -10.50
CA TYR A 142 3.60 7.70 -9.22
C TYR A 142 3.27 6.20 -9.28
N ASP A 143 2.14 5.82 -9.87
CA ASP A 143 1.77 4.42 -10.07
C ASP A 143 2.81 3.67 -10.90
N TYR A 144 3.35 4.30 -11.95
CA TYR A 144 4.44 3.74 -12.74
C TYR A 144 5.70 3.55 -11.90
N PHE A 145 6.07 4.54 -11.09
CA PHE A 145 7.22 4.44 -10.18
C PHE A 145 7.04 3.34 -9.13
N LEU A 146 5.84 3.16 -8.57
CA LEU A 146 5.53 2.06 -7.66
C LEU A 146 5.66 0.70 -8.37
N ALA A 147 5.09 0.59 -9.58
CA ALA A 147 5.12 -0.64 -10.36
C ALA A 147 6.56 -1.06 -10.72
N THR A 148 7.46 -0.12 -11.07
CA THR A 148 8.87 -0.45 -11.35
C THR A 148 9.63 -0.96 -10.13
N HIS A 149 9.16 -0.65 -8.91
CA HIS A 149 9.70 -1.17 -7.65
C HIS A 149 8.97 -2.43 -7.16
N GLY A 150 8.05 -2.99 -7.95
CA GLY A 150 7.27 -4.16 -7.58
C GLY A 150 6.22 -3.89 -6.50
N ILE A 151 5.88 -2.63 -6.26
CA ILE A 151 4.88 -2.26 -5.26
C ILE A 151 3.49 -2.38 -5.88
N PRO A 152 2.57 -3.12 -5.25
CA PRO A 152 1.19 -3.19 -5.74
C PRO A 152 0.55 -1.80 -5.70
N THR A 153 -0.07 -1.44 -6.82
CA THR A 153 -0.95 -0.27 -6.93
C THR A 153 -2.39 -0.68 -6.67
N GLN A 154 -3.30 0.29 -6.52
CA GLN A 154 -4.73 0.00 -6.31
C GLN A 154 -5.34 -0.82 -7.48
N SER A 155 -4.82 -0.69 -8.69
CA SER A 155 -5.25 -1.51 -9.83
C SER A 155 -4.79 -2.97 -9.78
N SER A 156 -3.81 -3.29 -8.93
CA SER A 156 -3.27 -4.64 -8.73
C SER A 156 -3.98 -5.39 -7.60
N LEU A 157 -4.68 -4.67 -6.72
CA LEU A 157 -5.26 -5.21 -5.49
C LEU A 157 -6.79 -5.32 -5.61
N GLU A 158 -7.29 -6.54 -5.45
CA GLU A 158 -8.72 -6.83 -5.45
C GLU A 158 -9.19 -7.21 -4.03
N LYS A 159 -10.25 -6.53 -3.55
CA LYS A 159 -10.90 -6.85 -2.27
C LYS A 159 -11.39 -8.29 -2.27
N ASP A 160 -11.34 -8.94 -1.11
CA ASP A 160 -11.77 -10.32 -0.89
C ASP A 160 -10.96 -11.41 -1.62
N ARG A 161 -10.12 -11.05 -2.60
CA ARG A 161 -9.32 -11.98 -3.39
C ARG A 161 -7.83 -11.90 -3.10
N THR A 162 -7.30 -10.70 -2.90
CA THR A 162 -5.87 -10.49 -2.68
C THR A 162 -5.39 -11.23 -1.42
N ILE A 163 -4.32 -12.01 -1.58
CA ILE A 163 -3.59 -12.65 -0.49
C ILE A 163 -2.36 -11.78 -0.21
N LEU A 164 -2.26 -11.29 1.04
CA LEU A 164 -1.23 -10.32 1.44
C LEU A 164 0.19 -10.78 1.10
N LEU A 165 0.53 -12.01 1.51
CA LEU A 165 1.88 -12.54 1.28
C LEU A 165 2.19 -12.68 -0.21
N GLU A 166 1.23 -13.11 -1.05
CA GLU A 166 1.46 -13.17 -2.50
C GLU A 166 1.71 -11.78 -3.12
N ASN A 167 1.28 -10.69 -2.47
CA ASN A 167 1.40 -9.32 -2.96
C ASN A 167 2.47 -8.50 -2.22
N GLY A 168 3.42 -9.17 -1.55
CA GLY A 168 4.58 -8.51 -0.97
C GLY A 168 4.34 -7.81 0.38
N PHE A 169 3.16 -7.94 0.99
CA PHE A 169 2.83 -7.18 2.22
C PHE A 169 3.73 -7.51 3.42
N ASP A 170 4.36 -8.69 3.45
CA ASP A 170 5.34 -9.04 4.48
C ASP A 170 6.66 -8.29 4.23
N GLU A 171 7.12 -8.31 2.99
CA GLU A 171 8.31 -7.63 2.50
C GLU A 171 8.18 -6.10 2.57
N LEU A 172 6.97 -5.57 2.47
CA LEU A 172 6.63 -4.14 2.59
C LEU A 172 6.33 -3.70 4.02
N HIS A 173 6.64 -4.54 5.01
CA HIS A 173 6.47 -4.26 6.43
C HIS A 173 5.01 -3.94 6.84
N ALA A 174 4.03 -4.43 6.09
CA ALA A 174 2.62 -4.18 6.36
C ALA A 174 2.05 -5.08 7.45
N ILE A 175 2.72 -6.20 7.75
CA ILE A 175 2.28 -7.20 8.73
C ILE A 175 3.32 -7.25 9.85
N ASP A 176 2.85 -7.08 11.07
CA ASP A 176 3.66 -7.29 12.25
C ASP A 176 3.42 -8.71 12.79
N TRP A 177 4.49 -9.47 12.98
CA TRP A 177 4.43 -10.86 13.42
C TRP A 177 4.60 -11.02 14.93
N ASP A 178 5.04 -9.96 15.61
CA ASP A 178 5.29 -9.95 17.06
C ASP A 178 4.18 -9.24 17.83
N LYS A 179 3.21 -8.63 17.14
CA LYS A 179 2.04 -8.00 17.77
C LYS A 179 0.99 -9.03 18.24
N GLY A 180 0.08 -8.56 19.08
CA GLY A 180 -1.08 -9.33 19.53
C GLY A 180 -2.13 -9.56 18.45
N CYS A 181 -3.21 -10.25 18.83
CA CYS A 181 -4.25 -10.66 17.88
C CYS A 181 -4.90 -9.48 17.14
N TYR A 182 -5.12 -9.64 15.84
CA TYR A 182 -5.87 -8.70 15.01
C TYR A 182 -6.89 -9.42 14.12
N LEU A 183 -7.87 -8.65 13.62
CA LEU A 183 -8.94 -9.14 12.76
C LEU A 183 -8.43 -9.90 11.53
N GLY A 184 -8.84 -11.15 11.39
CA GLY A 184 -8.54 -11.96 10.19
C GLY A 184 -7.10 -12.49 10.11
N GLN A 185 -6.35 -12.46 11.22
CA GLN A 185 -4.97 -12.94 11.26
C GLN A 185 -4.79 -14.41 10.88
N GLU A 186 -5.81 -15.26 11.10
CA GLU A 186 -5.68 -16.72 11.03
C GLU A 186 -5.28 -17.21 9.64
N LEU A 187 -5.83 -16.59 8.59
CA LEU A 187 -5.48 -16.91 7.21
C LEU A 187 -4.04 -16.50 6.89
N THR A 188 -3.66 -15.29 7.25
CA THR A 188 -2.32 -14.74 7.03
C THR A 188 -1.25 -15.55 7.76
N ALA A 189 -1.45 -15.82 9.05
CA ALA A 189 -0.54 -16.65 9.86
C ALA A 189 -0.43 -18.08 9.30
N ARG A 190 -1.56 -18.71 8.95
CA ARG A 190 -1.55 -20.05 8.34
C ARG A 190 -0.75 -20.08 7.04
N THR A 191 -0.90 -19.06 6.20
CA THR A 191 -0.23 -18.99 4.89
C THR A 191 1.29 -18.89 5.05
N ARG A 192 1.78 -18.08 6.00
CA ARG A 192 3.21 -17.97 6.34
C ARG A 192 3.76 -19.26 6.94
N TYR A 193 3.19 -19.72 8.06
CA TYR A 193 3.77 -20.83 8.83
C TYR A 193 3.68 -22.19 8.14
N ARG A 194 2.77 -22.35 7.16
CA ARG A 194 2.70 -23.56 6.33
C ARG A 194 3.44 -23.44 5.00
N GLY A 195 4.12 -22.31 4.73
CA GLY A 195 4.86 -22.11 3.48
C GLY A 195 3.96 -22.24 2.24
N LEU A 196 2.76 -21.67 2.30
CA LEU A 196 1.75 -21.83 1.25
C LEU A 196 1.84 -20.80 0.13
N VAL A 197 2.83 -19.90 0.18
CA VAL A 197 3.04 -18.89 -0.85
C VAL A 197 3.69 -19.55 -2.07
N ARG A 198 2.88 -19.78 -3.11
CA ARG A 198 3.32 -20.42 -4.37
C ARG A 198 3.40 -19.44 -5.54
N LYS A 199 2.84 -18.24 -5.35
CA LYS A 199 2.85 -17.16 -6.33
C LYS A 199 3.26 -15.85 -5.68
N ARG A 200 3.83 -14.95 -6.46
CA ARG A 200 4.18 -13.58 -6.08
C ARG A 200 3.76 -12.61 -7.17
N LEU A 201 3.34 -11.42 -6.78
CA LEU A 201 3.17 -10.29 -7.68
C LEU A 201 4.57 -9.77 -8.05
N ILE A 202 4.92 -9.85 -9.32
CA ILE A 202 6.24 -9.48 -9.85
C ILE A 202 6.05 -8.50 -11.02
N PRO A 203 6.82 -7.40 -11.09
CA PRO A 203 6.76 -6.47 -12.21
C PRO A 203 7.56 -6.99 -13.42
N PHE A 204 6.98 -6.89 -14.61
CA PHE A 204 7.62 -7.20 -15.88
C PHE A 204 7.59 -5.99 -16.81
N ALA A 205 8.73 -5.65 -17.40
CA ALA A 205 8.80 -4.64 -18.44
C ALA A 205 8.23 -5.20 -19.76
N VAL A 206 7.31 -4.46 -20.38
CA VAL A 206 6.70 -4.82 -21.66
C VAL A 206 7.55 -4.23 -22.78
N THR A 207 8.39 -5.07 -23.40
CA THR A 207 9.37 -4.64 -24.41
C THR A 207 8.87 -4.72 -25.85
N ASP A 208 7.90 -5.59 -26.13
CA ASP A 208 7.31 -5.77 -27.45
C ASP A 208 5.80 -5.47 -27.39
N ASN A 209 5.35 -4.48 -28.16
CA ASN A 209 3.96 -4.06 -28.26
C ASN A 209 3.27 -4.61 -29.52
N ALA A 210 3.86 -5.60 -30.20
CA ALA A 210 3.30 -6.20 -31.41
C ALA A 210 1.90 -6.82 -31.19
N ALA A 211 1.62 -7.28 -29.96
CA ALA A 211 0.29 -7.71 -29.54
C ALA A 211 -0.16 -6.96 -28.27
N PRO A 212 -1.41 -6.49 -28.20
CA PRO A 212 -1.92 -5.86 -26.99
C PRO A 212 -2.01 -6.90 -25.86
N ILE A 213 -1.39 -6.59 -24.73
CA ILE A 213 -1.59 -7.33 -23.48
C ILE A 213 -2.81 -6.79 -22.73
N GLN A 214 -3.43 -7.63 -21.90
CA GLN A 214 -4.60 -7.28 -21.11
C GLN A 214 -4.54 -7.90 -19.72
N THR A 215 -5.20 -7.26 -18.76
CA THR A 215 -5.46 -7.86 -17.43
C THR A 215 -6.19 -9.19 -17.58
N GLY A 216 -5.80 -10.19 -16.80
CA GLY A 216 -6.24 -11.57 -16.91
C GLY A 216 -5.51 -12.38 -17.98
N GLY A 217 -4.64 -11.75 -18.77
CA GLY A 217 -3.80 -12.44 -19.74
C GLY A 217 -2.82 -13.40 -19.07
N ILE A 218 -2.63 -14.57 -19.69
CA ILE A 218 -1.71 -15.59 -19.19
C ILE A 218 -0.30 -15.31 -19.70
N VAL A 219 0.67 -15.29 -18.78
CA VAL A 219 2.09 -15.16 -19.09
C VAL A 219 2.69 -16.56 -19.20
N THR A 220 3.38 -16.81 -20.31
CA THR A 220 4.08 -18.07 -20.56
C THR A 220 5.59 -17.84 -20.69
N PHE A 221 6.39 -18.78 -20.19
CA PHE A 221 7.81 -18.88 -20.48
C PHE A 221 8.02 -19.92 -21.57
N THR A 222 8.77 -19.58 -22.62
CA THR A 222 9.16 -20.53 -23.66
C THR A 222 10.62 -20.90 -23.46
N ALA A 223 10.86 -22.17 -23.13
CA ALA A 223 12.20 -22.69 -22.92
C ALA A 223 12.96 -22.82 -24.24
N ALA A 224 14.29 -22.98 -24.18
CA ALA A 224 15.16 -23.08 -25.36
C ALA A 224 14.82 -24.26 -26.28
N ASN A 225 14.14 -25.28 -25.76
CA ASN A 225 13.64 -26.43 -26.52
C ASN A 225 12.31 -26.15 -27.25
N GLY A 226 11.74 -24.95 -27.11
CA GLY A 226 10.47 -24.54 -27.71
C GLY A 226 9.22 -24.89 -26.91
N GLU A 227 9.35 -25.52 -25.74
CA GLU A 227 8.21 -25.80 -24.86
C GLU A 227 7.75 -24.53 -24.12
N SER A 228 6.43 -24.28 -24.11
CA SER A 228 5.83 -23.15 -23.40
C SER A 228 5.15 -23.61 -22.12
N HIS A 229 5.44 -22.94 -21.01
CA HIS A 229 4.84 -23.19 -19.70
C HIS A 229 4.11 -21.97 -19.19
N GLU A 230 2.93 -22.14 -18.60
CA GLU A 230 2.25 -21.08 -17.88
C GLU A 230 3.02 -20.68 -16.63
N CYS A 231 3.37 -19.40 -16.55
CA CYS A 231 4.12 -18.82 -15.44
C CYS A 231 3.28 -17.92 -14.55
N GLY A 232 2.19 -17.34 -15.06
CA GLY A 232 1.37 -16.44 -14.24
C GLY A 232 0.23 -15.77 -14.98
N GLU A 233 -0.43 -14.85 -14.29
CA GLU A 233 -1.55 -14.04 -14.81
C GLU A 233 -1.24 -12.56 -14.62
N ILE A 234 -1.47 -11.74 -15.65
CA ILE A 234 -1.36 -10.29 -15.59
C ILE A 234 -2.48 -9.74 -14.70
N LYS A 235 -2.13 -9.12 -13.56
CA LYS A 235 -3.10 -8.51 -12.64
C LYS A 235 -3.39 -7.06 -12.97
N SER A 236 -2.40 -6.32 -13.46
CA SER A 236 -2.56 -4.94 -13.90
C SER A 236 -1.47 -4.58 -14.91
N ILE A 237 -1.72 -3.53 -15.69
CA ILE A 237 -0.78 -2.96 -16.64
C ILE A 237 -0.73 -1.46 -16.37
N ILE A 238 0.47 -0.95 -16.12
CA ILE A 238 0.72 0.45 -15.81
C ILE A 238 1.49 1.05 -16.99
N ALA A 239 0.86 2.03 -17.64
CA ALA A 239 1.47 2.73 -18.75
C ALA A 239 2.63 3.62 -18.27
N SER A 240 3.73 3.65 -19.03
CA SER A 240 4.78 4.63 -18.78
C SER A 240 4.31 6.03 -19.18
N PRO A 241 4.45 7.05 -18.31
CA PRO A 241 4.26 8.45 -18.71
C PRO A 241 5.30 8.92 -19.74
N ASP A 242 6.46 8.26 -19.78
CA ASP A 242 7.53 8.49 -20.75
C ASP A 242 7.47 7.40 -21.83
N THR A 243 7.07 7.77 -23.04
CA THR A 243 6.89 6.82 -24.15
C THR A 243 8.18 6.14 -24.62
N SER A 244 9.35 6.61 -24.16
CA SER A 244 10.63 5.93 -24.41
C SER A 244 10.89 4.75 -23.47
N LYS A 245 10.11 4.62 -22.39
CA LYS A 245 10.22 3.55 -21.40
C LYS A 245 9.08 2.53 -21.57
N PRO A 246 9.34 1.24 -21.23
CA PRO A 246 8.33 0.21 -21.35
C PRO A 246 7.22 0.41 -20.31
N ASN A 247 6.00 -0.02 -20.66
CA ASN A 247 4.92 -0.23 -19.69
C ASN A 247 5.33 -1.33 -18.70
N ILE A 248 4.73 -1.33 -17.51
CA ILE A 248 4.96 -2.38 -16.51
C ILE A 248 3.71 -3.24 -16.37
N ALA A 249 3.85 -4.55 -16.57
CA ALA A 249 2.82 -5.53 -16.24
C ALA A 249 3.09 -6.10 -14.84
N MET A 250 2.13 -5.97 -13.93
CA MET A 250 2.19 -6.64 -12.62
C MET A 250 1.62 -8.03 -12.78
N VAL A 251 2.46 -9.06 -12.65
CA VAL A 251 2.09 -10.44 -12.94
C VAL A 251 2.09 -11.25 -11.65
N MET A 252 0.99 -11.95 -11.37
CA MET A 252 0.96 -12.96 -10.33
C MET A 252 1.65 -14.23 -10.85
N ALA A 253 2.95 -14.33 -10.65
CA ALA A 253 3.82 -15.36 -11.19
C ALA A 253 4.08 -16.48 -10.16
N ARG A 254 4.24 -17.71 -10.63
CA ARG A 254 4.68 -18.84 -9.81
C ARG A 254 6.15 -18.66 -9.43
N VAL A 255 6.52 -19.01 -8.19
CA VAL A 255 7.89 -18.83 -7.64
C VAL A 255 8.72 -20.13 -7.66
N GLU A 256 8.35 -21.08 -8.53
CA GLU A 256 9.00 -22.39 -8.70
C GLU A 256 9.72 -22.50 -10.05
#